data_AF-A0A517QXW0-F1
#
_entry.id   AF-A0A517QXW0-F1
#
_cell.length_a   1.000
_cell.length_b   1.000
_cell.length_c   1.000
_cell.angle_alpha   90.00
_cell.angle_beta   90.00
_cell.angle_gamma   90.00
#
_symmetry.space_group_name_H-M   'P 1'
#
loop_
_entity.id
_entity.type
_entity.pdbx_description
1 polymer ?
#
loop_
_entity_poly.entity_id
_entity_poly.type
_entity_poly.pdbx_seq_one_letter_code
_entity_poly.pdbx_strand_id
1 'polypeptide(L)'
;MDATHKVIDIQFDPEDVVLLILEANERLLRRRSLAGVTRLQKLVFILEEETPFEGIGRMFDFVPWNFGPFSKGVHEAVDFLDGCGLVEIEEREVESVYATREEALLLEDIATDSDRDTNENQAIPVREKVFTLTDDGKVVASKLRELLFQKKPADCEAIDSVVSRFGAKPLGQIIRYVYHRYPLMTTNSIHPEAKRVSSSSSDLD
;
A
#
# COMPACT_ATOMS: atom_id res chain seq x y z
N MET A 1 1.61 -16.65 -45.41
CA MET A 1 1.32 -17.23 -44.08
C MET A 1 1.87 -16.25 -43.07
N ASP A 2 1.06 -15.25 -42.73
CA ASP A 2 1.45 -14.21 -41.78
C ASP A 2 0.87 -14.61 -40.43
N ALA A 3 1.73 -15.08 -39.54
CA ALA A 3 1.36 -15.41 -38.17
C ALA A 3 1.27 -14.10 -37.40
N THR A 4 0.11 -13.45 -37.51
CA THR A 4 -0.32 -12.38 -36.62
C THR A 4 -0.20 -12.89 -35.19
N HIS A 5 0.92 -12.54 -34.56
CA HIS A 5 1.09 -12.70 -33.13
C HIS A 5 -0.04 -11.91 -32.48
N LYS A 6 -1.04 -12.60 -31.96
CA LYS A 6 -1.94 -12.00 -30.98
C LYS A 6 -1.05 -11.49 -29.87
N VAL A 7 -0.89 -10.17 -29.81
CA VAL A 7 -0.35 -9.51 -28.63
C VAL A 7 -1.36 -9.84 -27.54
N ILE A 8 -1.04 -10.84 -26.72
CA ILE A 8 -1.78 -11.10 -25.49
C ILE A 8 -1.53 -9.85 -24.65
N ASP A 9 -2.58 -9.06 -24.50
CA ASP A 9 -2.57 -7.91 -23.62
C ASP A 9 -2.45 -8.44 -22.20
N ILE A 10 -1.50 -7.90 -21.43
CA ILE A 10 -1.32 -8.34 -20.05
C ILE A 10 -2.28 -7.51 -19.21
N GLN A 11 -3.28 -8.19 -18.67
CA GLN A 11 -4.12 -7.64 -17.62
C GLN A 11 -3.36 -7.78 -16.30
N PHE A 12 -3.17 -6.65 -15.61
CA PHE A 12 -2.61 -6.60 -14.27
C PHE A 12 -3.76 -6.55 -13.28
N ASP A 13 -3.64 -7.34 -12.21
CA ASP A 13 -4.59 -7.35 -11.09
C ASP A 13 -3.96 -6.65 -9.85
N PRO A 14 -4.75 -6.31 -8.82
CA PRO A 14 -4.26 -5.64 -7.62
C PRO A 14 -3.03 -6.31 -6.97
N GLU A 15 -3.01 -7.64 -6.97
CA GLU A 15 -1.97 -8.49 -6.42
C GLU A 15 -0.64 -8.27 -7.13
N ASP A 16 -0.67 -8.15 -8.46
CA ASP A 16 0.53 -7.94 -9.27
C ASP A 16 1.21 -6.62 -8.91
N VAL A 17 0.42 -5.55 -8.73
CA VAL A 17 0.92 -4.23 -8.35
C VAL A 17 1.55 -4.27 -6.96
N VAL A 18 0.89 -4.91 -5.99
CA VAL A 18 1.45 -5.07 -4.64
C VAL A 18 2.75 -5.86 -4.68
N LEU A 19 2.78 -6.97 -5.42
CA LEU A 19 3.95 -7.82 -5.56
C LEU A 19 5.13 -7.06 -6.19
N LEU A 20 4.87 -6.26 -7.23
CA LEU A 20 5.88 -5.43 -7.89
C LEU A 20 6.40 -4.28 -7.02
N ILE A 21 5.55 -3.68 -6.17
CA ILE A 21 5.99 -2.68 -5.19
C ILE A 21 6.93 -3.31 -4.15
N LEU A 22 6.60 -4.51 -3.65
CA LEU A 22 7.47 -5.24 -2.71
C LEU A 22 8.80 -5.63 -3.36
N GLU A 23 8.78 -6.08 -4.62
CA GLU A 23 9.98 -6.37 -5.41
C GLU A 23 10.86 -5.13 -5.56
N ALA A 24 10.27 -4.00 -5.97
CA ALA A 24 11.01 -2.76 -6.14
C ALA A 24 11.58 -2.26 -4.81
N ASN A 25 10.87 -2.46 -3.69
CA ASN A 25 11.38 -2.12 -2.36
C ASN A 25 12.63 -2.94 -2.00
N GLU A 26 12.64 -4.25 -2.28
CA GLU A 26 13.82 -5.09 -2.07
C GLU A 26 14.96 -4.72 -3.03
N ARG A 27 14.68 -4.60 -4.33
CA ARG A 27 15.68 -4.34 -5.37
C ARG A 27 16.31 -2.95 -5.28
N LEU A 28 15.50 -1.90 -5.17
CA LEU A 28 15.97 -0.51 -5.25
C LEU A 28 16.46 0.00 -3.90
N LEU A 29 15.75 -0.33 -2.82
CA LEU A 29 16.04 0.20 -1.49
C LEU A 29 16.88 -0.76 -0.64
N ARG A 30 17.13 -1.99 -1.14
CA ARG A 30 17.81 -3.06 -0.40
C ARG A 30 17.11 -3.39 0.93
N ARG A 31 15.78 -3.25 0.96
CA ARG A 31 14.94 -3.53 2.12
C ARG A 31 14.14 -4.80 1.87
N ARG A 32 14.50 -5.88 2.56
CA ARG A 32 13.82 -7.18 2.39
C ARG A 32 12.35 -7.17 2.76
N SER A 33 11.93 -6.23 3.61
CA SER A 33 10.55 -6.11 4.06
C SER A 33 10.03 -4.69 3.94
N LEU A 34 8.71 -4.57 3.87
CA LEU A 34 7.97 -3.31 3.94
C LEU A 34 7.08 -3.33 5.17
N ALA A 35 7.31 -2.39 6.09
CA ALA A 35 6.54 -2.28 7.32
C ALA A 35 5.35 -1.32 7.15
N GLY A 36 4.18 -1.75 7.62
CA GLY A 36 2.97 -0.95 7.76
C GLY A 36 2.09 -0.95 6.52
N VAL A 37 0.85 -1.42 6.68
CA VAL A 37 -0.16 -1.39 5.60
C VAL A 37 -0.48 0.03 5.14
N THR A 38 -0.47 1.01 6.05
CA THR A 38 -0.65 2.44 5.72
C THR A 38 0.39 2.92 4.70
N ARG A 39 1.64 2.46 4.82
CA ARG A 39 2.69 2.79 3.84
C ARG A 39 2.42 2.15 2.50
N LEU A 40 2.09 0.87 2.48
CA LEU A 40 1.74 0.18 1.24
C LEU A 40 0.58 0.90 0.54
N GLN A 41 -0.49 1.21 1.26
CA GLN A 41 -1.62 1.98 0.74
C GLN A 41 -1.18 3.34 0.15
N LYS A 42 -0.27 4.08 0.80
CA LYS A 42 0.19 5.36 0.25
C LYS A 42 1.05 5.20 -1.00
N LEU A 43 1.88 4.16 -1.07
CA LEU A 43 2.67 3.89 -2.28
C LEU A 43 1.78 3.51 -3.45
N VAL A 44 0.80 2.63 -3.24
CA VAL A 44 -0.18 2.25 -4.27
C VAL A 44 -1.01 3.46 -4.70
N PHE A 45 -1.50 4.27 -3.75
CA PHE A 45 -2.26 5.48 -4.05
C PHE A 45 -1.47 6.49 -4.89
N ILE A 46 -0.20 6.73 -4.54
CA ILE A 46 0.66 7.64 -5.31
C ILE A 46 0.93 7.07 -6.70
N LEU A 47 1.09 5.75 -6.83
CA LEU A 47 1.22 5.10 -8.14
C LEU A 47 -0.03 5.34 -9.00
N GLU A 48 -1.22 5.14 -8.44
CA GLU A 48 -2.50 5.35 -9.12
C GLU A 48 -2.71 6.81 -9.55
N GLU A 49 -2.40 7.77 -8.67
CA GLU A 49 -2.75 9.18 -8.89
C GLU A 49 -1.66 10.02 -9.59
N GLU A 50 -0.38 9.63 -9.51
CA GLU A 50 0.73 10.48 -9.98
C GLU A 50 1.50 9.91 -11.18
N THR A 51 1.14 8.74 -11.68
CA THR A 51 1.90 8.08 -12.75
C THR A 51 1.01 7.70 -13.92
N PRO A 52 1.57 7.54 -15.14
CA PRO A 52 0.82 7.12 -16.30
C PRO A 52 0.56 5.61 -16.31
N PHE A 53 0.72 4.91 -15.17
CA PHE A 53 0.62 3.45 -15.11
C PHE A 53 -0.71 3.00 -15.74
N GLU A 54 -0.65 2.30 -16.85
CA GLU A 54 -1.83 1.97 -17.62
C GLU A 54 -2.60 0.81 -16.99
N GLY A 55 -3.91 1.02 -16.78
CA GLY A 55 -4.79 0.01 -16.23
C GLY A 55 -4.87 -0.03 -14.71
N ILE A 56 -4.02 0.74 -13.99
CA ILE A 56 -4.19 0.89 -12.53
C ILE A 56 -5.46 1.69 -12.18
N GLY A 57 -5.90 2.60 -13.06
CA GLY A 57 -7.25 3.18 -13.08
C GLY A 57 -7.84 3.47 -11.69
N ARG A 58 -9.02 2.91 -11.41
CA ARG A 58 -9.59 2.81 -10.05
C ARG A 58 -9.51 1.38 -9.52
N MET A 59 -8.47 0.64 -9.88
CA MET A 59 -8.30 -0.77 -9.51
C MET A 59 -8.40 -0.97 -7.99
N PHE A 60 -7.98 0.02 -7.22
CA PHE A 60 -7.97 -0.02 -5.76
C PHE A 60 -9.13 0.76 -5.12
N ASP A 61 -9.96 1.48 -5.88
CA ASP A 61 -11.12 2.25 -5.41
C ASP A 61 -10.86 3.01 -4.09
N PHE A 62 -9.85 3.89 -4.08
CA PHE A 62 -9.46 4.61 -2.88
C PHE A 62 -10.55 5.56 -2.38
N VAL A 63 -10.81 5.51 -1.06
CA VAL A 63 -11.80 6.35 -0.38
C VAL A 63 -11.20 7.12 0.81
N PRO A 64 -11.74 8.31 1.15
CA PRO A 64 -11.40 8.98 2.40
C PRO A 64 -11.83 8.13 3.61
N TRP A 65 -10.89 7.90 4.53
CA TRP A 65 -11.11 7.09 5.73
C TRP A 65 -10.29 7.62 6.91
N ASN A 66 -10.34 6.95 8.06
CA ASN A 66 -9.67 7.32 9.31
C ASN A 66 -8.16 7.64 9.14
N PHE A 67 -7.49 6.93 8.23
CA PHE A 67 -6.11 7.20 7.83
C PHE A 67 -6.00 7.33 6.31
N GLY A 68 -7.06 7.84 5.68
CA GLY A 68 -7.29 7.90 4.24
C GLY A 68 -6.11 8.50 3.47
N PRO A 69 -5.95 8.22 2.17
CA PRO A 69 -6.78 7.35 1.34
C PRO A 69 -6.65 5.88 1.75
N PHE A 70 -7.78 5.17 1.82
CA PHE A 70 -7.90 3.75 2.15
C PHE A 70 -8.39 2.96 0.95
N SER A 71 -7.87 1.74 0.77
CA SER A 71 -8.33 0.80 -0.24
C SER A 71 -8.48 -0.58 0.39
N LYS A 72 -9.67 -1.17 0.25
CA LYS A 72 -9.91 -2.57 0.61
C LYS A 72 -9.14 -3.52 -0.33
N GLY A 73 -9.03 -3.16 -1.62
CA GLY A 73 -8.29 -3.93 -2.62
C GLY A 73 -6.81 -4.11 -2.27
N VAL A 74 -6.17 -3.13 -1.61
CA VAL A 74 -4.79 -3.29 -1.12
C VAL A 74 -4.71 -4.36 -0.03
N HIS A 75 -5.69 -4.43 0.88
CA HIS A 75 -5.72 -5.46 1.92
C HIS A 75 -5.99 -6.84 1.32
N GLU A 76 -7.01 -6.95 0.46
CA GLU A 76 -7.38 -8.20 -0.19
C GLU A 76 -6.22 -8.75 -1.04
N ALA A 77 -5.50 -7.88 -1.77
CA ALA A 77 -4.33 -8.26 -2.55
C ALA A 77 -3.21 -8.86 -1.68
N VAL A 78 -2.92 -8.24 -0.54
CA VAL A 78 -1.90 -8.72 0.39
C VAL A 78 -2.29 -10.05 1.02
N ASP A 79 -3.54 -10.17 1.48
CA ASP A 79 -4.03 -11.40 2.10
C ASP A 79 -4.09 -12.55 1.07
N PHE A 80 -4.40 -12.25 -0.20
CA PHE A 80 -4.32 -13.22 -1.29
C PHE A 80 -2.88 -13.69 -1.56
N LEU A 81 -1.93 -12.76 -1.64
CA LEU A 81 -0.51 -13.07 -1.86
C LEU A 81 0.08 -13.91 -0.72
N ASP A 82 -0.35 -13.67 0.52
CA ASP A 82 -0.02 -14.49 1.68
C ASP A 82 -0.64 -15.88 1.59
N GLY A 83 -1.93 -15.97 1.25
CA GLY A 83 -2.61 -17.25 1.01
C GLY A 83 -2.01 -18.08 -0.13
N CYS A 84 -1.37 -17.42 -1.10
CA CYS A 84 -0.64 -18.06 -2.19
C CYS A 84 0.82 -18.39 -1.84
N GLY A 85 1.32 -18.01 -0.66
CA GLY A 85 2.70 -18.22 -0.22
C GLY A 85 3.74 -17.38 -0.98
N LEU A 86 3.32 -16.28 -1.61
CA LEU A 86 4.21 -15.35 -2.34
C LEU A 86 4.70 -14.21 -1.44
N VAL A 87 3.92 -13.84 -0.45
CA VAL A 87 4.26 -12.88 0.59
C VAL A 87 4.14 -13.57 1.94
N GLU A 88 5.01 -13.23 2.87
CA GLU A 88 4.89 -13.59 4.28
C GLU A 88 4.52 -12.33 5.07
N ILE A 89 3.47 -12.43 5.88
CA ILE A 89 3.00 -11.36 6.76
C ILE A 89 3.39 -11.66 8.21
N GLU A 90 4.31 -10.88 8.76
CA GLU A 90 4.61 -10.90 10.19
C GLU A 90 3.89 -9.76 10.90
N GLU A 91 3.29 -10.04 12.06
CA GLU A 91 2.85 -8.99 12.99
C GLU A 91 3.97 -8.67 13.98
N ARG A 92 4.41 -7.42 14.03
CA ARG A 92 5.41 -6.95 15.00
C ARG A 92 4.81 -5.96 15.97
N GLU A 93 5.06 -6.16 17.25
CA GLU A 93 4.76 -5.16 18.26
C GLU A 93 5.63 -3.93 18.01
N VAL A 94 4.96 -2.79 17.83
CA VAL A 94 5.64 -1.51 17.64
C VAL A 94 5.23 -0.56 18.74
N GLU A 95 6.22 0.07 19.36
CA GLU A 95 6.04 1.29 20.15
C GLU A 95 5.83 2.46 19.18
N SER A 96 4.83 2.39 18.32
CA SER A 96 4.63 3.46 17.33
C SER A 96 4.11 4.72 18.01
N VAL A 97 4.73 5.86 17.70
CA VAL A 97 4.26 7.20 18.08
C VAL A 97 2.97 7.58 17.32
N TYR A 98 2.65 6.89 16.22
CA TYR A 98 1.55 7.23 15.31
C TYR A 98 0.48 6.16 15.20
N ALA A 99 0.73 4.95 15.68
CA ALA A 99 -0.32 3.98 15.83
C ALA A 99 -1.12 4.42 17.05
N THR A 100 -2.09 5.28 16.79
CA THR A 100 -3.08 5.54 17.80
C THR A 100 -3.74 4.19 18.12
N ARG A 101 -4.19 4.06 19.36
CA ARG A 101 -5.08 2.99 19.80
C ARG A 101 -6.18 2.68 18.76
N GLU A 102 -6.58 3.70 18.00
CA GLU A 102 -7.57 3.62 16.93
C GLU A 102 -7.06 2.86 15.67
N GLU A 103 -5.80 3.02 15.21
CA GLU A 103 -5.27 2.17 14.11
C GLU A 103 -5.26 0.69 14.52
N ALA A 104 -4.88 0.40 15.77
CA ALA A 104 -4.86 -0.97 16.29
C ALA A 104 -6.28 -1.57 16.40
N LEU A 105 -7.24 -0.82 16.94
CA LEU A 105 -8.65 -1.23 17.03
C LEU A 105 -9.28 -1.45 15.64
N LEU A 106 -8.93 -0.63 14.65
CA LEU A 106 -9.44 -0.78 13.28
C LEU A 106 -8.84 -1.99 12.57
N LEU A 107 -7.56 -2.31 12.82
CA LEU A 107 -6.96 -3.53 12.30
C LEU A 107 -7.61 -4.78 12.93
N GLU A 108 -7.97 -4.74 14.21
CA GLU A 108 -8.75 -5.79 14.87
C GLU A 108 -10.16 -5.94 14.28
N ASP A 109 -10.90 -4.83 14.09
CA ASP A 109 -12.24 -4.84 13.49
C ASP A 109 -12.26 -5.42 12.06
N ILE A 110 -11.16 -5.27 11.31
CA ILE A 110 -11.01 -5.83 9.97
C ILE A 110 -10.49 -7.29 10.02
N ALA A 111 -9.77 -7.68 11.08
CA ALA A 111 -9.00 -8.92 11.13
C ALA A 111 -9.80 -10.21 11.38
N THR A 112 -11.02 -10.20 11.95
CA THR A 112 -12.09 -11.22 11.77
C THR A 112 -13.15 -11.20 12.89
N ASP A 113 -14.37 -11.57 12.46
CA ASP A 113 -15.57 -12.02 13.17
C ASP A 113 -15.35 -13.29 14.05
N SER A 114 -14.15 -13.52 14.58
CA SER A 114 -13.84 -14.68 15.41
C SER A 114 -13.03 -14.30 16.63
N ASP A 115 -13.73 -14.34 17.76
CA ASP A 115 -13.24 -14.34 19.13
C ASP A 115 -12.51 -13.07 19.59
N ARG A 116 -13.17 -12.27 20.45
CA ARG A 116 -12.74 -12.19 21.87
C ARG A 116 -13.59 -11.25 22.75
N ASP A 117 -13.93 -11.79 23.91
CA ASP A 117 -14.02 -11.09 25.19
C ASP A 117 -12.86 -10.10 25.37
N THR A 118 -13.16 -8.80 25.45
CA THR A 118 -12.16 -7.77 25.75
C THR A 118 -12.32 -7.28 27.19
N ASN A 119 -11.28 -7.51 27.99
CA ASN A 119 -11.15 -6.97 29.34
C ASN A 119 -10.48 -5.59 29.24
N GLU A 120 -11.18 -4.51 29.61
CA GLU A 120 -10.93 -3.11 29.20
C GLU A 120 -9.62 -2.46 29.70
N ASN A 121 -8.76 -3.14 30.45
CA ASN A 121 -7.71 -2.49 31.24
C ASN A 121 -6.26 -2.93 30.97
N GLN A 122 -5.96 -3.54 29.82
CA GLN A 122 -4.58 -3.73 29.36
C GLN A 122 -4.30 -2.84 28.14
N ALA A 123 -3.17 -2.14 28.16
CA ALA A 123 -2.69 -1.44 26.98
C ALA A 123 -2.51 -2.46 25.84
N ILE A 124 -3.37 -2.39 24.83
CA ILE A 124 -3.32 -3.28 23.68
C ILE A 124 -2.02 -2.97 22.93
N PRO A 125 -1.07 -3.93 22.83
CA PRO A 125 0.15 -3.70 22.08
C PRO A 125 -0.22 -3.47 20.62
N VAL A 126 0.21 -2.34 20.07
CA VAL A 126 -0.01 -2.06 18.65
C VAL A 126 0.83 -3.04 17.83
N ARG A 127 0.16 -3.75 16.93
CA ARG A 127 0.80 -4.62 15.96
C ARG A 127 0.85 -3.95 14.59
N GLU A 128 2.02 -3.95 13.98
CA GLU A 128 2.21 -3.52 12.59
C GLU A 128 2.47 -4.76 11.73
N LYS A 129 1.76 -4.87 10.60
CA LYS A 129 2.04 -5.87 9.57
C LYS A 129 3.35 -5.53 8.85
N VAL A 130 4.21 -6.53 8.68
CA VAL A 130 5.47 -6.46 7.93
C VAL A 130 5.40 -7.46 6.79
N PHE A 131 5.50 -6.96 5.57
CA PHE A 131 5.38 -7.75 4.33
C PHE A 131 6.78 -8.11 3.81
N THR A 132 7.01 -9.39 3.55
CA THR A 132 8.27 -9.91 3.00
C THR A 132 7.98 -10.81 1.81
N LEU A 133 8.71 -10.69 0.70
CA LEU A 133 8.59 -11.67 -0.38
C LEU A 133 9.21 -13.01 0.04
N THR A 134 8.48 -14.10 -0.18
CA THR A 134 9.05 -15.45 -0.08
C THR A 134 10.00 -15.72 -1.25
N ASP A 135 10.76 -16.82 -1.23
CA ASP A 135 11.63 -17.17 -2.36
C ASP A 135 10.82 -17.38 -3.65
N ASP A 136 9.66 -18.02 -3.57
CA ASP A 136 8.74 -18.17 -4.69
C ASP A 136 8.15 -16.82 -5.12
N GLY A 137 7.78 -15.97 -4.16
CA GLY A 137 7.35 -14.59 -4.40
C GLY A 137 8.36 -13.79 -5.21
N LYS A 138 9.65 -13.90 -4.89
CA LYS A 138 10.73 -13.22 -5.63
C LYS A 138 10.85 -13.73 -7.07
N VAL A 139 10.73 -15.05 -7.27
CA VAL A 139 10.79 -15.63 -8.61
C VAL A 139 9.61 -15.15 -9.45
N VAL A 140 8.39 -15.14 -8.90
CA VAL A 140 7.19 -14.64 -9.58
C VAL A 140 7.33 -13.15 -9.87
N ALA A 141 7.69 -12.35 -8.87
CA ALA A 141 7.81 -10.90 -9.02
C ALA A 141 8.88 -10.50 -10.04
N SER A 142 10.03 -11.19 -10.07
CA SER A 142 11.08 -10.95 -11.07
C SER A 142 10.59 -11.23 -12.48
N LYS A 143 9.90 -12.36 -12.70
CA LYS A 143 9.33 -12.70 -14.02
C LYS A 143 8.24 -11.70 -14.44
N LEU A 144 7.38 -11.33 -13.51
CA LEU A 144 6.32 -10.35 -13.74
C LEU A 144 6.92 -8.98 -14.11
N ARG A 145 7.96 -8.56 -13.40
CA ARG A 145 8.70 -7.33 -13.70
C ARG A 145 9.37 -7.40 -15.07
N GLU A 146 10.06 -8.48 -15.40
CA GLU A 146 10.69 -8.67 -16.71
C GLU A 146 9.65 -8.55 -17.83
N LEU A 147 8.50 -9.19 -17.64
CA LEU A 147 7.39 -9.15 -18.58
C LEU A 147 6.82 -7.72 -18.69
N LEU A 148 6.60 -7.04 -17.57
CA LEU A 148 6.14 -5.64 -17.53
C LEU A 148 7.13 -4.73 -18.24
N PHE A 149 8.43 -4.85 -17.98
CA PHE A 149 9.46 -4.06 -18.63
C PHE A 149 9.48 -4.25 -20.15
N GLN A 150 9.28 -5.48 -20.64
CA GLN A 150 9.24 -5.77 -22.07
C GLN A 150 8.01 -5.21 -22.78
N LYS A 151 6.87 -5.15 -22.08
CA LYS A 151 5.55 -4.88 -22.68
C LYS A 151 5.07 -3.46 -22.42
N LYS A 152 5.29 -2.96 -21.20
CA LYS A 152 4.91 -1.65 -20.70
C LYS A 152 6.05 -1.05 -19.86
N PRO A 153 7.18 -0.67 -20.48
CA PRO A 153 8.35 -0.14 -19.76
C PRO A 153 8.02 1.11 -18.93
N ALA A 154 7.09 1.96 -19.39
CA ALA A 154 6.64 3.15 -18.66
C ALA A 154 5.98 2.80 -17.31
N ASP A 155 5.20 1.71 -17.25
CA ASP A 155 4.57 1.22 -16.02
C ASP A 155 5.62 0.65 -15.05
N CYS A 156 6.62 -0.06 -15.58
CA CYS A 156 7.76 -0.51 -14.77
C CYS A 156 8.55 0.68 -14.20
N GLU A 157 8.77 1.73 -14.99
CA GLU A 157 9.41 2.97 -14.55
C GLU A 157 8.56 3.74 -13.53
N ALA A 158 7.23 3.70 -13.65
CA ALA A 158 6.30 4.31 -12.71
C ALA A 158 6.44 3.69 -11.31
N ILE A 159 6.46 2.35 -11.22
CA ILE A 159 6.69 1.64 -9.96
C ILE A 159 8.06 2.02 -9.37
N ASP A 160 9.12 1.95 -10.17
CA ASP A 160 10.48 2.26 -9.73
C ASP A 160 10.59 3.71 -9.25
N SER A 161 9.90 4.65 -9.92
CA SER A 161 9.84 6.08 -9.55
C SER A 161 9.17 6.29 -8.21
N VAL A 162 7.99 5.70 -7.97
CA VAL A 162 7.25 5.86 -6.72
C VAL A 162 8.04 5.26 -5.55
N VAL A 163 8.53 4.03 -5.70
CA VAL A 163 9.28 3.35 -4.64
C VAL A 163 10.59 4.08 -4.34
N SER A 164 11.33 4.53 -5.34
CA SER A 164 12.56 5.31 -5.15
C SER A 164 12.30 6.65 -4.45
N ARG A 165 11.21 7.34 -4.82
CA ARG A 165 10.87 8.65 -4.26
C ARG A 165 10.38 8.55 -2.82
N PHE A 166 9.51 7.58 -2.53
CA PHE A 166 8.73 7.55 -1.28
C PHE A 166 9.03 6.36 -0.37
N GLY A 167 9.44 5.20 -0.89
CA GLY A 167 9.58 3.97 -0.08
C GLY A 167 10.61 4.08 1.05
N ALA A 168 11.65 4.89 0.87
CA ALA A 168 12.65 5.15 1.91
C ALA A 168 12.23 6.20 2.96
N LYS A 169 11.19 7.00 2.68
CA LYS A 169 10.80 8.13 3.54
C LYS A 169 10.15 7.66 4.85
N PRO A 170 10.30 8.43 5.94
CA PRO A 170 9.50 8.23 7.16
C PRO A 170 8.00 8.29 6.86
N LEU A 171 7.19 7.45 7.51
CA LEU A 171 5.74 7.33 7.24
C LEU A 171 5.04 8.68 7.29
N GLY A 172 5.29 9.46 8.34
CA GLY A 172 4.68 10.78 8.52
C GLY A 172 4.98 11.76 7.40
N GLN A 173 6.11 11.63 6.69
CA GLN A 173 6.40 12.46 5.51
C GLN A 173 5.53 12.06 4.32
N ILE A 174 5.28 10.75 4.13
CA ILE A 174 4.41 10.25 3.06
C ILE A 174 2.95 10.65 3.34
N ILE A 175 2.50 10.48 4.59
CA ILE A 175 1.16 10.91 5.03
C ILE A 175 0.99 12.41 4.79
N ARG A 176 1.92 13.24 5.27
CA ARG A 176 1.89 14.69 5.05
C ARG A 176 1.77 15.03 3.57
N TYR A 177 2.60 14.40 2.74
CA TYR A 177 2.59 14.64 1.31
C TYR A 177 1.22 14.36 0.68
N VAL A 178 0.66 13.17 0.96
CA VAL A 178 -0.65 12.78 0.45
C VAL A 178 -1.74 13.73 0.95
N TYR A 179 -1.70 14.15 2.22
CA TYR A 179 -2.77 14.95 2.81
C TYR A 179 -2.80 16.37 2.27
N HIS A 180 -1.63 16.96 2.03
CA HIS A 180 -1.55 18.30 1.46
C HIS A 180 -1.90 18.31 -0.03
N ARG A 181 -1.59 17.24 -0.75
CA ARG A 181 -1.83 17.15 -2.19
C ARG A 181 -3.24 16.67 -2.54
N TYR A 182 -3.83 15.85 -1.67
CA TYR A 182 -5.18 15.31 -1.83
C TYR A 182 -6.04 15.57 -0.58
N PRO A 183 -6.39 16.84 -0.27
CA PRO A 183 -7.14 17.18 0.95
C PRO A 183 -8.49 16.45 1.07
N LEU A 184 -9.15 16.14 -0.06
CA LEU A 184 -10.40 15.38 -0.03
C LEU A 184 -10.25 13.99 0.62
N MET A 185 -9.07 13.37 0.49
CA MET A 185 -8.77 12.07 1.10
C MET A 185 -8.62 12.15 2.63
N THR A 186 -8.60 13.37 3.20
CA THR A 186 -8.51 13.59 4.64
C THR A 186 -9.86 13.83 5.32
N THR A 187 -10.97 13.86 4.56
CA THR A 187 -12.30 14.25 5.06
C THR A 187 -12.74 13.48 6.32
N ASN A 188 -12.44 12.17 6.36
CA ASN A 188 -12.76 11.29 7.50
C ASN A 188 -11.55 10.97 8.37
N SER A 189 -10.40 11.60 8.11
CA SER A 189 -9.15 11.22 8.75
C SER A 189 -9.05 11.75 10.17
N ILE A 190 -8.72 10.85 11.09
CA ILE A 190 -8.51 11.16 12.51
C ILE A 190 -7.06 11.58 12.80
N HIS A 191 -6.16 11.37 11.83
CA HIS A 191 -4.74 11.66 11.95
C HIS A 191 -4.47 13.16 12.20
N PRO A 192 -3.54 13.53 13.11
CA PRO A 192 -3.31 14.94 13.47
C PRO A 192 -2.98 15.85 12.28
N GLU A 193 -2.27 15.32 11.28
CA GLU A 193 -1.93 16.08 10.07
C GLU A 193 -3.17 16.42 9.21
N ALA A 194 -4.21 15.56 9.19
CA ALA A 194 -5.45 15.85 8.45
C ALA A 194 -6.19 17.04 9.06
N LYS A 195 -6.24 17.09 10.39
CA LYS A 195 -6.84 18.19 11.16
C LYS A 195 -6.14 19.53 10.90
N ARG A 196 -4.84 19.50 10.58
CA ARG A 196 -4.08 20.71 10.21
C ARG A 196 -4.45 21.19 8.80
N VAL A 197 -4.55 20.27 7.84
CA VAL A 197 -4.94 20.59 6.45
C VAL A 197 -6.36 21.15 6.38
N SER A 198 -7.30 20.61 7.15
CA SER A 198 -8.67 21.15 7.22
C SER A 198 -8.69 22.56 7.80
N SER A 199 -7.91 22.84 8.85
CA SER A 199 -7.83 24.19 9.45
C SER A 199 -7.19 25.24 8.54
N SER A 200 -6.22 24.88 7.68
CA SER A 200 -5.63 25.83 6.73
C SER A 200 -6.52 26.14 5.51
N SER A 201 -7.55 25.33 5.27
CA SER A 201 -8.46 25.49 4.13
C SER A 201 -9.65 26.39 4.45
N SER A 202 -9.96 26.61 5.73
CA SER A 202 -11.05 27.49 6.19
C SER A 202 -10.66 28.97 6.36
N ASP A 203 -9.37 29.30 6.29
CA ASP A 203 -8.86 30.67 6.46
C ASP A 203 -8.74 31.45 5.13
N LEU A 204 -9.25 30.89 4.03
CA LEU A 204 -9.21 31.47 2.67
C LEU A 204 -10.60 31.85 2.12
N ASP A 205 -11.67 31.76 2.92
CA ASP A 205 -13.03 32.21 2.59
C ASP A 205 -13.40 33.53 3.31
#